data_AF-A0A1W1ZZA2-F1
#
_entry.id   AF-A0A1W1ZZA2-F1
#
_cell.length_a   1.000
_cell.length_b   1.000
_cell.length_c   1.000
_cell.angle_alpha   90.00
_cell.angle_beta   90.00
_cell.angle_gamma   90.00
#
_symmetry.space_group_name_H-M   'P 1'
#
loop_
_entity.id
_entity.type
_entity.pdbx_description
1 polymer ?
#
loop_
_entity_poly.entity_id
_entity_poly.type
_entity_poly.pdbx_seq_one_letter_code
_entity_poly.pdbx_strand_id
1 'polypeptide(L)'
;MKKLILIIIFCLITTLAFSQLHVSTNSRIDFTWDEESDDWKFESEDQESLTFFEFNKEFTMVKHTTSSSTSGFLIKHQEHDESDGNNQYILTVVSDVGNKYMMIFDIKNENIRFIPDDFSQMVKFKIKSSWSDEK
;
A
#
# COMPACT_ATOMS: atom_id res chain seq x y z
N MET A 1 -20.46 -32.09 30.35
CA MET A 1 -19.08 -31.56 30.28
C MET A 1 -18.43 -31.75 28.91
N LYS A 2 -18.40 -32.96 28.32
CA LYS A 2 -17.81 -33.21 26.98
C LYS A 2 -18.40 -32.38 25.83
N LYS A 3 -19.71 -32.11 25.84
CA LYS A 3 -20.39 -31.29 24.81
C LYS A 3 -20.12 -29.78 24.94
N LEU A 4 -19.73 -29.31 26.13
CA LEU A 4 -19.43 -27.90 26.38
C LEU A 4 -18.02 -27.54 25.89
N ILE A 5 -17.06 -28.47 26.04
CA ILE A 5 -15.69 -28.33 25.54
C ILE A 5 -15.67 -28.28 24.00
N LEU A 6 -16.55 -29.04 23.34
CA LEU A 6 -16.67 -29.06 21.89
C LEU A 6 -17.15 -27.70 21.31
N ILE A 7 -18.03 -26.99 22.02
CA ILE A 7 -18.53 -25.66 21.63
C ILE A 7 -17.45 -24.59 21.83
N ILE A 8 -16.67 -24.68 22.92
CA ILE A 8 -15.58 -23.75 23.21
C ILE A 8 -14.44 -23.88 22.17
N ILE A 9 -14.14 -25.10 21.73
CA ILE A 9 -13.17 -25.35 20.64
C ILE A 9 -13.70 -24.83 19.29
N PHE A 10 -15.01 -24.92 19.04
CA PHE A 10 -15.63 -24.40 17.81
C PHE A 10 -15.68 -22.86 17.76
N CYS A 11 -15.76 -22.19 18.92
CA CYS A 11 -15.69 -20.73 19.02
C CYS A 11 -14.27 -20.15 18.95
N LEU A 12 -13.23 -20.94 19.27
CA LEU A 12 -11.83 -20.49 19.24
C LEU A 12 -11.18 -20.59 17.84
N ILE A 13 -11.84 -21.27 16.89
CA ILE A 13 -11.32 -21.52 15.53
C ILE A 13 -12.07 -20.67 14.48
N THR A 14 -12.86 -19.66 14.88
CA THR A 14 -13.36 -18.66 13.92
C THR A 14 -12.22 -17.71 13.53
N THR A 15 -11.25 -18.27 12.81
CA THR A 15 -10.38 -17.69 11.80
C THR A 15 -10.18 -16.19 11.95
N LEU A 16 -8.97 -15.80 12.38
CA LEU A 16 -8.34 -14.54 11.99
C LEU A 16 -8.30 -14.51 10.47
N ALA A 17 -9.41 -14.12 9.87
CA ALA A 17 -9.60 -14.07 8.45
C ALA A 17 -9.17 -12.68 8.02
N PHE A 18 -7.90 -12.55 7.64
CA PHE A 18 -7.46 -11.38 6.93
C PHE A 18 -7.97 -11.49 5.50
N SER A 19 -8.84 -10.55 5.14
CA SER A 19 -9.26 -10.37 3.77
C SER A 19 -8.12 -9.69 2.99
N GLN A 20 -7.95 -10.08 1.73
CA GLN A 20 -6.98 -9.47 0.84
C GLN A 20 -7.49 -8.08 0.44
N LEU A 21 -6.64 -7.07 0.60
CA LEU A 21 -6.97 -5.68 0.26
C LEU A 21 -6.54 -5.40 -1.18
N HIS A 22 -7.44 -4.77 -1.92
CA HIS A 22 -7.22 -4.30 -3.28
C HIS A 22 -7.46 -2.80 -3.34
N VAL A 23 -6.65 -2.11 -4.14
CA VAL A 23 -6.77 -0.67 -4.38
C VAL A 23 -6.64 -0.42 -5.88
N SER A 24 -7.55 0.36 -6.44
CA SER A 24 -7.44 0.88 -7.80
C SER A 24 -7.11 2.36 -7.79
N THR A 25 -6.37 2.81 -8.79
CA THR A 25 -5.98 4.20 -8.96
C THR A 25 -6.42 4.71 -10.32
N ASN A 26 -6.55 6.03 -10.45
CA ASN A 26 -6.96 6.66 -11.71
C ASN A 26 -6.08 7.81 -12.18
N SER A 27 -5.01 8.14 -11.46
CA SER A 27 -3.97 9.01 -11.99
C SER A 27 -2.63 8.71 -11.34
N ARG A 28 -1.57 9.11 -12.03
CA ARG A 28 -0.18 9.08 -11.58
C ARG A 28 0.37 10.50 -11.67
N ILE A 29 1.03 10.95 -10.62
CA ILE A 29 1.72 12.24 -10.56
C ILE A 29 3.17 11.98 -10.19
N ASP A 30 4.09 12.53 -10.96
CA ASP A 30 5.52 12.42 -10.74
C ASP A 30 6.07 13.73 -10.18
N PHE A 31 6.94 13.61 -9.19
CA PHE A 31 7.63 14.71 -8.52
C PHE A 31 9.13 14.44 -8.50
N THR A 32 9.92 15.51 -8.51
CA THR A 32 11.37 15.48 -8.24
C THR A 32 11.66 16.23 -6.95
N TRP A 33 12.66 15.79 -6.20
CA TRP A 33 13.10 16.50 -5.01
C TRP A 33 13.89 17.76 -5.41
N ASP A 34 13.53 18.91 -4.86
CA ASP A 34 14.25 20.16 -5.07
C ASP A 34 15.06 20.51 -3.81
N GLU A 35 16.38 20.32 -3.89
CA GLU A 35 17.30 20.59 -2.77
C GLU A 35 17.33 22.07 -2.36
N GLU A 36 17.01 23.00 -3.27
CA GLU A 36 17.05 24.43 -2.95
C GLU A 36 15.86 24.85 -2.09
N SER A 37 14.67 24.28 -2.35
CA SER A 37 13.44 24.58 -1.62
C SER A 37 13.12 23.61 -0.49
N ASP A 38 13.86 22.50 -0.39
CA ASP A 38 13.63 21.41 0.58
C ASP A 38 12.20 20.84 0.46
N ASP A 39 11.71 20.72 -0.79
CA ASP A 39 10.33 20.31 -1.08
C ASP A 39 10.22 19.50 -2.39
N TRP A 40 9.11 18.81 -2.55
CA TRP A 40 8.76 18.07 -3.75
C TRP A 40 8.22 19.00 -4.84
N LYS A 41 8.90 19.04 -5.98
CA LYS A 41 8.46 19.79 -7.15
C LYS A 41 7.64 18.91 -8.09
N PHE A 42 6.47 19.39 -8.48
CA PHE A 42 5.64 18.75 -9.50
C PHE A 42 6.35 18.74 -10.85
N GLU A 43 6.38 17.57 -11.51
CA GLU A 43 6.95 17.41 -12.85
C GLU A 43 5.86 17.10 -13.88
N SER A 44 5.02 16.10 -13.64
CA SER A 44 3.99 15.69 -14.58
C SER A 44 2.82 14.96 -13.91
N GLU A 45 1.68 14.93 -14.61
CA GLU A 45 0.52 14.10 -14.25
C GLU A 45 0.01 13.34 -15.48
N ASP A 46 -0.21 12.04 -15.31
CA ASP A 46 -0.98 11.19 -16.20
C ASP A 46 -2.35 10.91 -15.57
N GLN A 47 -3.38 11.58 -16.08
CA GLN A 47 -4.76 11.52 -15.57
C GLN A 47 -5.53 10.26 -16.01
N GLU A 48 -4.94 9.43 -16.87
CA GLU A 48 -5.53 8.18 -17.35
C GLU A 48 -4.77 6.94 -16.86
N SER A 49 -3.83 7.13 -15.94
CA SER A 49 -3.01 6.06 -15.36
C SER A 49 -3.82 5.15 -14.42
N LEU A 50 -4.41 4.11 -15.00
CA LEU A 50 -5.10 3.05 -14.29
C LEU A 50 -4.09 2.01 -13.77
N THR A 51 -4.00 1.87 -12.46
CA THR A 51 -3.17 0.84 -11.81
C THR A 51 -3.92 0.17 -10.68
N PHE A 52 -3.43 -1.00 -10.29
CA PHE A 52 -4.00 -1.81 -9.21
C PHE A 52 -2.90 -2.22 -8.22
N PHE A 53 -3.22 -2.11 -6.94
CA PHE A 53 -2.41 -2.63 -5.84
C PHE A 53 -3.18 -3.75 -5.15
N GLU A 54 -2.53 -4.89 -4.95
CA GLU A 54 -3.10 -6.05 -4.28
C GLU A 54 -2.18 -6.44 -3.13
N PHE A 55 -2.66 -6.24 -1.90
CA PHE A 55 -1.95 -6.63 -0.68
C PHE A 55 -2.40 -8.02 -0.27
N ASN A 56 -1.46 -8.95 -0.10
CA ASN A 56 -1.84 -10.28 0.38
C ASN A 56 -2.46 -10.22 1.78
N LYS A 57 -3.15 -11.31 2.15
CA LYS A 57 -3.87 -11.44 3.42
C LYS A 57 -2.98 -11.17 4.63
N GLU A 58 -1.74 -11.61 4.57
CA GLU A 58 -0.78 -11.44 5.65
C GLU A 58 -0.16 -10.03 5.70
N PHE A 59 -0.49 -9.16 4.74
CA PHE A 59 0.05 -7.80 4.60
C PHE A 59 1.59 -7.78 4.59
N THR A 60 2.18 -8.78 3.95
CA THR A 60 3.65 -8.97 3.81
C THR A 60 4.14 -8.72 2.39
N MET A 61 3.22 -8.63 1.43
CA MET A 61 3.50 -8.41 0.02
C MET A 61 2.47 -7.48 -0.60
N VAL A 62 2.91 -6.65 -1.52
CA VAL A 62 2.04 -5.90 -2.42
C VAL A 62 2.43 -6.18 -3.86
N LYS A 63 1.43 -6.44 -4.70
CA LYS A 63 1.58 -6.56 -6.14
C LYS A 63 1.03 -5.28 -6.77
N HIS A 64 1.86 -4.61 -7.58
CA HIS A 64 1.46 -3.43 -8.33
C HIS A 64 1.37 -3.77 -9.81
N THR A 65 0.20 -3.55 -10.41
CA THR A 65 -0.09 -3.84 -11.82
C THR A 65 -0.43 -2.55 -12.54
N THR A 66 0.30 -2.27 -13.61
CA THR A 66 0.04 -1.19 -14.57
C THR A 66 -0.44 -1.79 -15.89
N SER A 67 -0.73 -0.95 -16.89
CA SER A 67 -1.09 -1.41 -18.24
C SER A 67 0.03 -2.16 -18.96
N SER A 68 1.30 -1.93 -18.60
CA SER A 68 2.46 -2.48 -19.30
C SER A 68 3.24 -3.52 -18.49
N SER A 69 3.09 -3.53 -17.16
CA SER A 69 3.88 -4.41 -16.30
C SER A 69 3.20 -4.73 -14.96
N THR A 70 3.64 -5.82 -14.34
CA THR A 70 3.35 -6.17 -12.96
C THR A 70 4.65 -6.31 -12.19
N SER A 71 4.72 -5.74 -10.99
CA SER A 71 5.85 -5.86 -10.08
C SER A 71 5.39 -6.32 -8.70
N GLY A 72 6.14 -7.22 -8.10
CA GLY A 72 5.94 -7.66 -6.72
C GLY A 72 6.86 -6.90 -5.77
N PHE A 73 6.36 -6.60 -4.57
CA PHE A 73 7.13 -5.98 -3.51
C PHE A 73 6.95 -6.73 -2.20
N LEU A 74 8.05 -6.97 -1.49
CA LEU A 74 8.07 -7.49 -0.12
C LEU A 74 8.02 -6.34 0.87
N ILE A 75 7.05 -6.35 1.78
CA ILE A 75 6.95 -5.41 2.89
C ILE A 75 7.91 -5.88 3.99
N LYS A 76 8.91 -5.07 4.32
CA LYS A 76 9.94 -5.36 5.32
C LYS A 76 9.63 -4.74 6.67
N HIS A 77 9.00 -3.59 6.65
CA HIS A 77 8.63 -2.84 7.84
C HIS A 77 7.34 -2.06 7.57
N GLN A 78 6.54 -1.88 8.61
CA GLN A 78 5.31 -1.12 8.59
C GLN A 78 5.23 -0.28 9.86
N GLU A 79 4.97 1.00 9.68
CA GLU A 79 4.62 1.94 10.72
C GLU A 79 3.25 2.53 10.40
N HIS A 80 2.43 2.71 11.43
CA HIS A 80 1.14 3.37 11.31
C HIS A 80 1.21 4.70 12.04
N ASP A 81 1.17 5.78 11.28
CA ASP A 81 1.17 7.14 11.83
C ASP A 81 -0.27 7.60 12.03
N GLU A 82 -0.79 7.28 13.22
CA GLU A 82 -2.05 7.83 13.73
C GLU A 82 -1.86 9.19 14.44
N SER A 83 -0.67 9.46 14.97
CA SER A 83 -0.39 10.57 15.89
C SER A 83 -0.51 11.95 15.25
N ASP A 84 -0.13 12.10 13.99
CA ASP A 84 -0.13 13.41 13.30
C ASP A 84 -1.40 13.65 12.46
N GLY A 85 -2.41 12.80 12.63
CA GLY A 85 -3.74 12.99 12.03
C GLY A 85 -3.83 12.68 10.53
N ASN A 86 -2.81 12.05 9.95
CA ASN A 86 -2.78 11.69 8.52
C ASN A 86 -3.33 10.29 8.23
N ASN A 87 -3.51 9.42 9.24
CA ASN A 87 -4.03 8.05 9.10
C ASN A 87 -3.38 7.33 7.90
N GLN A 88 -2.06 7.24 7.96
CA GLN A 88 -1.23 6.74 6.86
C GLN A 88 -0.38 5.55 7.32
N TYR A 89 -0.24 4.56 6.46
CA TYR A 89 0.70 3.46 6.64
C TYR A 89 1.99 3.77 5.88
N ILE A 90 3.11 3.79 6.60
CA ILE A 90 4.45 3.96 6.04
C ILE A 90 5.10 2.59 5.96
N LEU A 91 5.37 2.13 4.75
CA LEU A 91 5.86 0.78 4.46
C LEU A 91 7.25 0.87 3.85
N THR A 92 8.21 0.13 4.40
CA THR A 92 9.48 -0.13 3.70
C THR A 92 9.28 -1.34 2.81
N VAL A 93 9.38 -1.16 1.50
CA VAL A 93 9.14 -2.22 0.51
C VAL A 93 10.35 -2.47 -0.37
N VAL A 94 10.53 -3.72 -0.80
CA VAL A 94 11.62 -4.12 -1.71
C VAL A 94 11.02 -4.81 -2.92
N SER A 95 11.30 -4.33 -4.13
CA SER A 95 10.78 -4.92 -5.36
C SER A 95 11.40 -6.30 -5.65
N ASP A 96 10.76 -7.04 -6.54
CA ASP A 96 11.23 -8.31 -7.10
C ASP A 96 12.60 -8.22 -7.79
N VAL A 97 13.00 -7.05 -8.27
CA VAL A 97 14.33 -6.75 -8.82
C VAL A 97 15.32 -6.17 -7.80
N GLY A 98 14.90 -6.02 -6.53
CA GLY A 98 15.78 -5.63 -5.42
C GLY A 98 15.84 -4.12 -5.10
N ASN A 99 15.06 -3.29 -5.80
CA ASN A 99 14.99 -1.85 -5.50
C ASN A 99 14.20 -1.60 -4.22
N LYS A 100 14.64 -0.63 -3.44
CA LYS A 100 14.02 -0.28 -2.15
C LYS A 100 13.25 1.02 -2.25
N TYR A 101 12.08 1.04 -1.61
CA TYR A 101 11.21 2.20 -1.58
C TYR A 101 10.57 2.35 -0.20
N MET A 102 10.33 3.60 0.18
CA MET A 102 9.27 3.96 1.10
C MET A 102 7.97 4.05 0.31
N MET A 103 7.01 3.21 0.67
CA MET A 103 5.64 3.25 0.17
C MET A 103 4.74 3.85 1.25
N ILE A 104 4.03 4.93 0.94
CA ILE A 104 3.08 5.55 1.87
C ILE A 104 1.68 5.29 1.34
N PHE A 105 0.86 4.59 2.12
CA PHE A 105 -0.55 4.43 1.84
C PHE A 105 -1.35 5.37 2.74
N ASP A 106 -1.79 6.48 2.14
CA ASP A 106 -2.48 7.58 2.79
C ASP A 106 -3.99 7.46 2.57
N ILE A 107 -4.68 6.95 3.58
CA ILE A 107 -6.12 6.70 3.51
C ILE A 107 -6.90 8.01 3.53
N LYS A 108 -6.44 8.99 4.31
CA LYS A 108 -7.12 10.28 4.50
C LYS A 108 -7.10 11.11 3.22
N ASN A 109 -5.96 11.16 2.54
CA ASN A 109 -5.79 11.94 1.32
C ASN A 109 -5.92 11.08 0.05
N GLU A 110 -6.42 9.85 0.19
CA GLU A 110 -6.74 8.93 -0.91
C GLU A 110 -5.59 8.79 -1.94
N ASN A 111 -4.38 8.52 -1.47
CA ASN A 111 -3.23 8.32 -2.36
C ASN A 111 -2.24 7.26 -1.87
N ILE A 112 -1.49 6.72 -2.82
CA ILE A 112 -0.34 5.85 -2.57
C ILE A 112 0.90 6.54 -3.14
N ARG A 113 1.97 6.64 -2.36
CA ARG A 113 3.25 7.24 -2.78
C ARG A 113 4.34 6.19 -2.78
N PHE A 114 5.24 6.26 -3.77
CA PHE A 114 6.51 5.54 -3.79
C PHE A 114 7.65 6.54 -3.85
N ILE A 115 8.57 6.42 -2.90
CA ILE A 115 9.78 7.24 -2.79
C ILE A 115 10.96 6.25 -2.71
N PRO A 116 11.92 6.26 -3.65
CA PRO A 116 13.12 5.44 -3.57
C PRO A 116 13.98 5.90 -2.39
N ASP A 117 14.82 5.00 -1.87
CA ASP A 117 15.71 5.29 -0.72
C ASP A 117 16.65 6.50 -0.94
N ASP A 118 16.92 6.86 -2.20
CA ASP A 118 17.76 8.01 -2.56
C ASP A 118 16.99 9.33 -2.66
N PHE A 119 15.68 9.33 -2.43
CA PHE A 119 14.79 10.49 -2.49
C PHE A 119 14.81 11.24 -3.84
N SER A 120 15.32 10.63 -4.90
CA SER A 120 15.48 11.30 -6.21
C SER A 120 14.16 11.72 -6.85
N GLN A 121 13.09 10.93 -6.65
CA GLN A 121 11.78 11.15 -7.24
C GLN A 121 10.68 10.63 -6.32
N MET A 122 9.46 11.18 -6.44
CA MET A 122 8.28 10.60 -5.81
C MET A 122 7.22 10.34 -6.86
N VAL A 123 6.66 9.14 -6.87
CA VAL A 123 5.50 8.81 -7.68
C VAL A 123 4.29 8.73 -6.75
N LYS A 124 3.25 9.51 -7.04
CA LYS A 124 1.99 9.51 -6.31
C LYS A 124 0.87 9.01 -7.20
N PHE A 125 0.15 7.99 -6.74
CA PHE A 125 -1.06 7.50 -7.37
C PHE A 125 -2.29 7.96 -6.60
N LYS A 126 -3.29 8.48 -7.31
CA LYS A 126 -4.58 8.86 -6.70
C LYS A 126 -5.48 7.63 -6.61
N ILE A 127 -5.96 7.32 -5.41
CA ILE A 127 -6.86 6.20 -5.17
C ILE A 127 -8.24 6.54 -5.75
N LYS A 128 -8.78 5.60 -6.52
CA LYS A 128 -10.13 5.63 -7.05
C LYS A 128 -11.09 4.85 -6.14
N SER A 129 -10.66 3.68 -5.68
CA SER A 129 -11.42 2.81 -4.80
C SER A 129 -10.51 1.82 -4.09
N SER A 130 -10.92 1.36 -2.92
CA SER A 130 -10.31 0.26 -2.19
C SER A 130 -11.39 -0.70 -1.73
N TRP A 131 -11.15 -1.99 -1.86
CA TRP A 131 -12.07 -3.03 -1.41
C TRP A 131 -11.29 -4.22 -0.89
N SER A 132 -11.91 -5.00 -0.03
CA SER A 132 -11.33 -6.24 0.45
C SER A 132 -12.21 -7.38 -0.01
N ASP A 133 -11.63 -8.54 -0.29
CA ASP A 133 -12.41 -9.74 -0.63
C ASP A 133 -13.42 -10.03 0.50
N GLU A 134 -14.71 -9.97 0.20
CA GLU A 134 -15.74 -10.43 1.14
C GLU A 134 -15.62 -11.96 1.32
N LYS A 135 -15.94 -12.43 2.52
CA LYS A 135 -15.94 -13.86 2.86
C LYS A 135 -17.02 -14.62 2.10
#